data_AF-A0A3D1XYD8-F1
#
_entry.id   AF-A0A3D1XYD8-F1
#
_cell.length_a   1.000
_cell.length_b   1.000
_cell.length_c   1.000
_cell.angle_alpha   90.00
_cell.angle_beta   90.00
_cell.angle_gamma   90.00
#
_symmetry.space_group_name_H-M   'P 1'
#
loop_
_entity.id
_entity.type
_entity.pdbx_description
1 polymer ?
#
loop_
_entity_poly.entity_id
_entity_poly.type
_entity_poly.pdbx_seq_one_letter_code
_entity_poly.pdbx_strand_id
1 'polypeptide(L)'
;VDIYSSAYIYLLSSNKITISGNANLAGNLFSNSDIDLSGNSTITGNLFAAGSIFGKGNSTITGTSNQGVNALTLPVLPDKSYYQSLADETISPKGTYKLSGEINKIIFIDGDV
;
A
#
# COMPACT_ATOMS: atom_id res chain seq x y z
N VAL A 1 2.84 5.10 -4.71
CA VAL A 1 3.16 4.71 -3.33
C VAL A 1 4.62 5.01 -3.12
N ASP A 2 4.95 5.82 -2.11
CA ASP A 2 6.34 6.19 -1.84
C ASP A 2 6.82 5.49 -0.57
N ILE A 3 8.02 4.89 -0.63
CA ILE A 3 8.60 4.12 0.46
C ILE A 3 9.93 4.75 0.85
N TYR A 4 10.08 5.07 2.15
CA TYR A 4 11.23 5.83 2.69
C TYR A 4 11.92 5.15 3.88
N SER A 5 11.34 4.09 4.45
CA SER A 5 11.83 3.45 5.68
C SER A 5 12.09 1.95 5.48
N SER A 6 12.68 1.31 6.50
CA SER A 6 12.96 -0.13 6.47
C SER A 6 11.73 -0.90 6.94
N ALA A 7 11.28 -1.89 6.16
CA ALA A 7 10.06 -2.64 6.44
C ALA A 7 10.11 -4.05 5.83
N TYR A 8 9.40 -4.99 6.46
CA TYR A 8 9.01 -6.24 5.80
C TYR A 8 7.68 -5.99 5.08
N ILE A 9 7.64 -6.09 3.75
CA ILE A 9 6.49 -5.66 2.96
C ILE A 9 6.17 -6.66 1.84
N TYR A 10 4.89 -7.00 1.73
CA TYR A 10 4.28 -7.49 0.51
C TYR A 10 3.36 -6.39 0.01
N LEU A 11 3.81 -5.69 -1.04
CA LEU A 11 3.06 -4.55 -1.58
C LEU A 11 2.53 -4.90 -2.96
N LEU A 12 1.24 -4.70 -3.15
CA LEU A 12 0.59 -4.69 -4.45
C LEU A 12 -0.03 -3.30 -4.68
N SER A 13 0.41 -2.60 -5.71
CA SER A 13 -0.04 -1.25 -6.05
C SER A 13 -0.62 -1.21 -7.47
N SER A 14 -1.78 -0.58 -7.65
CA SER A 14 -2.31 -0.23 -8.99
C SER A 14 -1.46 0.84 -9.69
N ASN A 15 -0.76 1.64 -8.92
CA ASN A 15 -0.03 2.81 -9.37
C ASN A 15 1.48 2.60 -9.26
N LYS A 16 2.25 3.55 -9.82
CA LYS A 16 3.70 3.60 -9.67
C LYS A 16 4.13 3.48 -8.20
N ILE A 17 5.15 2.65 -7.98
CA ILE A 17 5.86 2.57 -6.69
C ILE A 17 7.17 3.36 -6.84
N THR A 18 7.39 4.31 -5.93
CA THR A 18 8.66 5.05 -5.84
C THR A 18 9.37 4.63 -4.57
N ILE A 19 10.60 4.15 -4.70
CA ILE A 19 11.48 3.89 -3.58
C ILE A 19 12.60 4.91 -3.65
N SER A 20 12.56 5.85 -2.71
CA SER A 20 13.50 6.96 -2.66
C SER A 20 14.11 7.06 -1.26
N GLY A 21 15.34 7.58 -1.18
CA GLY A 21 16.12 7.55 0.07
C GLY A 21 16.76 6.18 0.34
N ASN A 22 17.08 5.92 1.62
CA ASN A 22 17.84 4.75 2.07
C ASN A 22 16.92 3.70 2.72
N ALA A 23 16.00 3.11 1.95
CA ALA A 23 15.08 2.10 2.47
C ALA A 23 15.73 0.71 2.52
N ASN A 24 15.49 -0.07 3.58
CA ASN A 24 15.82 -1.50 3.61
C ASN A 24 14.54 -2.32 3.62
N LEU A 25 14.17 -2.84 2.46
CA LEU A 25 12.91 -3.55 2.26
C LEU A 25 13.18 -5.05 2.23
N ALA A 26 12.38 -5.82 2.96
CA ALA A 26 12.37 -7.27 2.88
C ALA A 26 10.99 -7.72 2.41
N GLY A 27 10.92 -8.53 1.36
CA GLY A 27 9.66 -8.98 0.76
C GLY A 27 9.42 -8.43 -0.65
N ASN A 28 8.34 -8.90 -1.27
CA ASN A 28 8.09 -8.70 -2.70
C ASN A 28 7.23 -7.45 -2.96
N LEU A 29 7.55 -6.74 -4.04
CA LEU A 29 6.79 -5.59 -4.49
C LEU A 29 6.23 -5.84 -5.89
N PHE A 30 4.95 -5.52 -6.05
CA PHE A 30 4.23 -5.64 -7.30
C PHE A 30 3.57 -4.31 -7.65
N SER A 31 3.86 -3.79 -8.84
CA SER A 31 3.24 -2.59 -9.42
C SER A 31 2.50 -2.97 -10.71
N ASN A 32 1.22 -2.62 -10.81
CA ASN A 32 0.51 -2.63 -12.11
C ASN A 32 0.92 -1.47 -13.03
N SER A 33 1.90 -0.68 -12.62
CA SER A 33 2.51 0.40 -13.37
C SER A 33 4.03 0.23 -13.28
N ASP A 34 4.77 1.32 -13.15
CA ASP A 34 6.22 1.31 -13.04
C ASP A 34 6.71 1.12 -11.59
N ILE A 35 7.98 0.76 -11.44
CA ILE A 35 8.73 0.85 -10.19
C ILE A 35 9.95 1.77 -10.43
N ASP A 36 10.08 2.81 -9.61
CA ASP A 36 11.19 3.76 -9.65
C ASP A 36 12.07 3.62 -8.42
N LEU A 37 13.34 3.25 -8.66
CA LEU A 37 14.39 3.01 -7.69
C LEU A 37 15.43 4.15 -7.71
N SER A 38 14.96 5.39 -7.52
CA SER A 38 15.82 6.58 -7.52
C SER A 38 16.61 6.78 -6.22
N GLY A 39 16.31 6.02 -5.15
CA GLY A 39 17.06 6.03 -3.89
C GLY A 39 18.30 5.11 -3.82
N ASN A 40 18.91 5.01 -2.65
CA ASN A 40 20.00 4.06 -2.33
C ASN A 40 19.47 2.99 -1.37
N SER A 41 18.60 2.13 -1.88
CA SER A 41 17.85 1.17 -1.06
C SER A 41 18.41 -0.25 -1.16
N THR A 42 18.25 -1.05 -0.10
CA THR A 42 18.53 -2.49 -0.14
C THR A 42 17.19 -3.22 -0.16
N ILE A 43 16.96 -4.06 -1.16
CA ILE A 43 15.71 -4.81 -1.34
C ILE A 43 16.04 -6.29 -1.29
N THR A 44 15.61 -6.95 -0.22
CA THR A 44 15.68 -8.39 -0.02
C THR A 44 14.36 -9.02 -0.41
N GLY A 45 14.11 -9.10 -1.72
CA GLY A 45 12.88 -9.62 -2.30
C GLY A 45 12.81 -9.39 -3.80
N ASN A 46 11.70 -9.80 -4.41
CA ASN A 46 11.48 -9.68 -5.85
C ASN A 46 10.66 -8.43 -6.19
N LEU A 47 10.96 -7.84 -7.34
CA LEU A 47 10.23 -6.73 -7.92
C LEU A 47 9.50 -7.17 -9.19
N PHE A 48 8.24 -6.75 -9.31
CA PHE A 48 7.39 -7.04 -10.46
C PHE A 48 6.70 -5.74 -10.90
N ALA A 49 6.91 -5.33 -12.15
CA ALA A 49 6.24 -4.18 -12.74
C ALA A 49 5.53 -4.59 -14.04
N ALA A 50 4.25 -4.24 -14.17
CA ALA A 50 3.56 -4.38 -15.45
C ALA A 50 4.07 -3.36 -16.48
N GLY A 51 4.54 -2.21 -15.99
CA GLY A 51 5.34 -1.27 -16.76
C GLY A 51 6.84 -1.59 -16.69
N SER A 52 7.63 -0.56 -16.46
CA SER A 52 9.09 -0.62 -16.39
C SER A 52 9.61 -0.59 -14.96
N ILE A 53 10.79 -1.17 -14.74
CA ILE A 53 11.58 -0.97 -13.52
C ILE A 53 12.77 -0.11 -13.91
N PHE A 54 12.91 1.07 -13.31
CA PHE A 54 14.00 2.00 -13.63
C PHE A 54 14.48 2.75 -12.39
N GLY A 55 15.63 3.42 -12.50
CA GLY A 55 16.18 4.21 -11.41
C GLY A 55 17.60 4.61 -11.72
N LYS A 56 18.04 5.75 -11.16
CA LYS A 56 19.43 6.23 -11.23
C LYS A 56 20.13 6.18 -9.87
N GLY A 57 19.45 5.70 -8.83
CA GLY A 57 20.02 5.58 -7.49
C GLY A 57 20.85 4.30 -7.33
N ASN A 58 21.59 4.20 -6.23
CA ASN A 58 22.46 3.05 -5.95
C ASN A 58 21.71 1.99 -5.12
N SER A 59 20.62 1.46 -5.68
CA SER A 59 19.83 0.43 -5.00
C SER A 59 20.38 -0.97 -5.30
N THR A 60 20.42 -1.82 -4.27
CA THR A 60 20.77 -3.24 -4.39
C THR A 60 19.52 -4.07 -4.24
N ILE A 61 19.30 -5.00 -5.17
CA ILE A 61 18.19 -5.97 -5.11
C ILE A 61 18.83 -7.35 -5.06
N THR A 62 18.52 -8.14 -4.03
CA THR A 62 19.06 -9.50 -3.91
C THR A 62 18.14 -10.55 -4.55
N GLY A 63 16.88 -10.20 -4.81
CA GLY A 63 15.95 -11.02 -5.59
C GLY A 63 15.94 -10.66 -7.08
N THR A 64 14.88 -11.08 -7.77
CA THR A 64 14.69 -10.83 -9.20
C THR A 64 13.95 -9.52 -9.47
N SER A 65 14.18 -8.93 -10.64
CA SER A 65 13.44 -7.76 -11.14
C SER A 65 12.82 -8.10 -12.48
N ASN A 66 11.49 -8.18 -12.51
CA ASN A 66 10.72 -8.56 -13.70
C ASN A 66 9.83 -7.41 -14.13
N GLN A 67 10.05 -6.92 -15.34
CA GLN A 67 9.27 -5.84 -15.96
C GLN A 67 8.40 -6.39 -17.11
N GLY A 68 7.35 -5.67 -17.48
CA GLY A 68 6.40 -6.12 -18.50
C GLY A 68 5.59 -7.35 -18.11
N VAL A 69 5.43 -7.61 -16.80
CA VAL A 69 4.58 -8.72 -16.34
C VAL A 69 3.09 -8.38 -16.49
N ASN A 70 2.21 -9.38 -16.46
CA ASN A 70 0.77 -9.11 -16.50
C ASN A 70 0.34 -8.34 -15.24
N ALA A 71 -0.44 -7.29 -15.40
CA ALA A 71 -1.07 -6.60 -14.28
C ALA A 71 -1.97 -7.55 -13.48
N LEU A 72 -1.91 -7.45 -12.15
CA LEU A 72 -2.76 -8.22 -11.26
C LEU A 72 -4.09 -7.51 -11.04
N THR A 73 -5.18 -8.27 -11.04
CA THR A 73 -6.48 -7.74 -10.63
C THR A 73 -6.45 -7.43 -9.14
N LEU A 74 -6.66 -6.17 -8.78
CA LEU A 74 -6.84 -5.78 -7.38
C LEU A 74 -8.18 -6.30 -6.85
N PRO A 75 -8.26 -6.67 -5.56
CA PRO A 75 -9.54 -6.93 -4.94
C PRO A 75 -10.41 -5.67 -5.02
N VAL A 76 -11.67 -5.84 -5.40
CA VAL A 76 -12.66 -4.78 -5.32
C VAL A 76 -13.03 -4.63 -3.84
N LEU A 77 -12.69 -3.49 -3.25
CA LEU A 77 -13.18 -3.18 -1.91
C LEU A 77 -14.68 -2.92 -1.99
N PRO A 78 -15.48 -3.49 -1.06
CA PRO A 78 -16.88 -3.14 -0.95
C PRO A 78 -17.07 -1.62 -0.83
N ASP A 79 -18.21 -1.13 -1.31
CA ASP A 79 -18.53 0.28 -1.21
C ASP A 79 -18.93 0.69 0.22
N LYS A 80 -19.11 1.99 0.41
CA LYS A 80 -19.59 2.56 1.68
C LYS A 80 -20.88 1.90 2.17
N SER A 81 -21.81 1.56 1.26
CA SER A 81 -23.10 0.98 1.60
C SER A 81 -22.98 -0.41 2.21
N TYR A 82 -22.04 -1.23 1.73
CA TYR A 82 -21.73 -2.51 2.34
C TYR A 82 -21.31 -2.34 3.81
N TYR A 83 -20.35 -1.46 4.08
CA TYR A 83 -19.88 -1.24 5.45
C TYR A 83 -20.94 -0.64 6.37
N GLN A 84 -21.78 0.25 5.84
CA GLN A 84 -22.93 0.78 6.58
C GLN A 84 -23.97 -0.31 6.89
N SER A 85 -24.16 -1.31 6.02
CA SER A 85 -25.10 -2.41 6.26
C SER A 85 -24.66 -3.38 7.37
N LEU A 86 -23.35 -3.45 7.64
CA LEU A 86 -22.78 -4.24 8.74
C LEU A 86 -22.78 -3.50 10.07
N ALA A 87 -23.02 -2.19 10.06
CA ALA A 87 -22.93 -1.37 11.25
C ALA A 87 -24.26 -1.32 11.99
N ASP A 88 -24.19 -1.45 13.32
CA ASP A 88 -25.33 -1.21 14.20
C ASP A 88 -25.61 0.29 14.34
N GLU A 89 -24.60 1.13 14.08
CA GLU A 89 -24.67 2.58 14.20
C GLU A 89 -23.77 3.28 13.16
N THR A 90 -24.25 4.39 12.59
CA THR A 90 -23.46 5.28 11.73
C THR A 90 -23.32 6.64 12.40
N ILE A 91 -22.09 7.14 12.50
CA ILE A 91 -21.79 8.48 13.02
C ILE A 91 -20.99 9.30 12.00
N SER A 92 -21.28 10.60 11.91
CA SER A 92 -20.59 11.55 11.03
C SER A 92 -20.06 12.74 11.84
N PRO A 93 -19.02 12.56 12.67
CA PRO A 93 -18.57 13.59 13.58
C PRO A 93 -17.90 14.76 12.83
N LYS A 94 -18.20 16.00 13.25
CA LYS A 94 -17.58 17.22 12.71
C LYS A 94 -16.29 17.63 13.45
N GLY A 95 -15.69 16.70 14.19
CA GLY A 95 -14.54 16.93 15.07
C GLY A 95 -14.24 15.70 15.91
N THR A 96 -13.50 15.86 17.02
CA THR A 96 -13.15 14.74 17.88
C THR A 96 -14.39 14.08 18.47
N TYR A 97 -14.56 12.79 18.17
CA TYR A 97 -15.59 11.95 18.77
C TYR A 97 -14.93 10.99 19.76
N LYS A 98 -15.43 10.95 21.01
CA LYS A 98 -14.92 10.06 22.05
C LYS A 98 -15.94 8.96 22.31
N LEU A 99 -15.51 7.73 22.08
CA LEU A 99 -16.24 6.54 22.51
C LEU A 99 -15.91 6.29 23.99
N SER A 100 -16.92 6.02 24.81
CA SER A 100 -16.77 5.72 26.24
C SER A 100 -17.67 4.56 26.65
N GLY A 101 -17.26 3.82 27.68
CA GLY A 101 -17.94 2.59 28.12
C GLY A 101 -17.56 1.36 27.29
N GLU A 102 -18.31 0.27 27.48
CA GLU A 102 -18.14 -0.98 26.73
C GLU A 102 -18.75 -0.83 25.33
N ILE A 103 -17.97 -1.16 24.30
CA ILE A 103 -18.40 -1.13 22.90
C ILE A 103 -18.62 -2.57 22.44
N ASN A 104 -19.88 -2.99 22.35
CA ASN A 104 -20.27 -4.31 21.85
C ASN A 104 -21.17 -4.17 20.60
N LYS A 105 -20.68 -3.40 19.62
CA LYS A 105 -21.36 -3.11 18.35
C LYS A 105 -20.38 -2.65 17.28
N ILE A 106 -20.76 -2.77 16.01
CA ILE A 106 -20.02 -2.22 14.87
C ILE A 106 -20.50 -0.80 14.60
N ILE A 107 -19.56 0.16 14.58
CA ILE A 107 -19.85 1.56 14.29
C ILE A 107 -19.17 1.95 12.97
N PHE A 108 -19.95 2.43 12.02
CA PHE A 108 -19.42 3.08 10.82
C PHE A 108 -19.17 4.56 11.10
N ILE A 109 -17.93 5.01 10.91
CA ILE A 109 -17.55 6.42 11.06
C ILE A 109 -17.40 7.02 9.67
N ASP A 110 -18.25 7.98 9.36
CA ASP A 110 -18.27 8.71 8.09
C ASP A 110 -17.52 10.04 8.22
N GLY A 111 -16.43 10.21 7.47
CA GLY A 111 -15.59 11.42 7.47
C GLY A 111 -14.10 11.09 7.41
N ASP A 112 -13.27 12.13 7.35
CA ASP A 112 -11.81 11.99 7.53
C ASP A 112 -11.52 11.65 9.00
N VAL A 113 -10.98 10.47 9.23
CA VAL A 113 -10.55 9.95 10.54
C VAL A 113 -9.06 10.06 10.75
#